data_AF-A0A9W7BCG0-F1
#
_entry.id   AF-A0A9W7BCG0-F1
#
_cell.length_a   1.000
_cell.length_b   1.000
_cell.length_c   1.000
_cell.angle_alpha   90.00
_cell.angle_beta   90.00
_cell.angle_gamma   90.00
#
_symmetry.space_group_name_H-M   'P 1'
#
loop_
_entity.id
_entity.type
_entity.pdbx_description
1 polymer ?
#
loop_
_entity_poly.entity_id
_entity_poly.type
_entity_poly.pdbx_seq_one_letter_code
_entity_poly.pdbx_strand_id
1 'polypeptide(L)' 'MYRKLFRASKHMPTANRSEFVRRQTRREFTKNRDVADPKEVQELLNLAEFQLESVEVQATHLNTIFETPGYHNDKIRGE' A
#
# COMPACT_ATOMS: atom_id res chain seq x y z
N MET A 1 1.34 -8.83 11.28
CA MET A 1 1.11 -7.61 10.50
C MET A 1 1.93 -7.54 9.20
N TYR A 2 3.28 -7.56 9.24
CA TYR A 2 4.15 -7.50 8.05
C TYR A 2 3.67 -8.30 6.83
N ARG A 3 3.34 -9.58 7.02
CA ARG A 3 2.86 -10.48 5.94
C ARG A 3 1.55 -10.02 5.31
N LYS A 4 0.65 -9.37 6.08
CA LYS A 4 -0.63 -8.85 5.56
C LYS A 4 -0.34 -7.70 4.57
N LEU A 5 0.44 -6.69 4.98
CA LEU A 5 0.87 -5.59 4.09
C LEU A 5 1.64 -6.09 2.86
N PHE A 6 2.52 -7.08 3.04
CA PHE A 6 3.26 -7.67 1.92
C PHE A 6 2.33 -8.39 0.93
N ARG A 7 1.29 -9.09 1.41
CA ARG A 7 0.27 -9.70 0.55
C ARG A 7 -0.58 -8.62 -0.13
N ALA A 8 -1.01 -7.59 0.60
CA ALA A 8 -1.82 -6.49 0.08
C ALA A 8 -1.11 -5.76 -1.08
N SER A 9 0.22 -5.62 -1.03
CA SER A 9 1.01 -5.06 -2.12
C SER A 9 0.80 -5.75 -3.47
N LYS A 10 0.43 -7.05 -3.49
CA LYS A 10 0.21 -7.81 -4.71
C LYS A 10 -1.09 -7.43 -5.43
N HIS A 11 -2.00 -6.74 -4.75
CA HIS A 11 -3.25 -6.26 -5.35
C HIS A 11 -3.08 -4.92 -6.07
N MET A 12 -1.92 -4.27 -5.95
CA MET A 12 -1.64 -3.03 -6.68
C MET A 12 -1.55 -3.29 -8.20
N PRO A 13 -2.18 -2.46 -9.05
CA PRO A 13 -2.29 -2.74 -10.49
C PRO A 13 -0.96 -2.60 -11.26
N THR A 14 0.06 -1.98 -10.67
CA THR A 14 1.36 -1.78 -11.34
C THR A 14 2.52 -2.29 -10.50
N ALA A 15 3.55 -2.79 -11.16
CA ALA A 15 4.77 -3.28 -10.53
C ALA A 15 5.41 -2.21 -9.62
N ASN A 16 5.49 -0.96 -10.08
CA ASN A 16 6.05 0.15 -9.33
C ASN A 16 5.30 0.40 -8.01
N ARG A 17 3.96 0.32 -8.01
CA ARG A 17 3.14 0.50 -6.80
C ARG A 17 3.28 -0.68 -5.86
N SER A 18 3.25 -1.90 -6.40
CA SER A 18 3.49 -3.11 -5.60
C SER A 18 4.85 -3.06 -4.91
N GLU A 19 5.91 -2.70 -5.64
CA GLU A 19 7.26 -2.59 -5.10
C GLU A 19 7.38 -1.46 -4.07
N PHE A 20 6.76 -0.31 -4.30
CA PHE A 20 6.73 0.78 -3.33
C PHE A 20 6.15 0.32 -1.99
N VAL A 21 4.97 -0.32 -1.99
CA VAL A 21 4.34 -0.84 -0.77
C VAL A 21 5.24 -1.86 -0.07
N ARG A 22 5.88 -2.78 -0.81
CA ARG A 22 6.82 -3.76 -0.24
C ARG A 22 8.04 -3.11 0.39
N ARG A 23 8.68 -2.17 -0.32
CA ARG A 23 9.87 -1.45 0.15
C ARG A 23 9.54 -0.63 1.39
N GLN A 24 8.42 0.07 1.38
CA GLN A 24 7.95 0.88 2.50
C GLN A 24 7.65 0.00 3.72
N THR A 25 6.92 -1.10 3.53
CA THR A 25 6.67 -2.08 4.60
C THR A 25 7.96 -2.61 5.21
N ARG A 26 8.94 -3.01 4.37
CA ARG A 26 10.24 -3.47 4.86
C ARG A 26 10.98 -2.38 5.63
N ARG A 27 10.99 -1.15 5.11
CA ARG A 27 11.67 -0.02 5.72
C ARG A 27 11.12 0.28 7.11
N GLU A 28 9.80 0.44 7.24
CA GLU A 28 9.19 0.83 8.53
C GLU A 28 9.31 -0.28 9.58
N PHE A 29 9.16 -1.55 9.22
CA PHE A 29 9.38 -2.65 10.17
C PHE A 29 10.86 -2.80 10.57
N THR A 30 11.80 -2.53 9.66
CA THR A 30 13.23 -2.56 9.98
C THR A 30 13.62 -1.38 10.86
N LYS A 31 13.08 -0.19 10.57
CA LYS A 31 13.31 1.04 11.33
C LYS A 31 12.89 0.90 12.80
N ASN A 32 11.77 0.25 13.05
CA ASN A 32 11.21 0.11 14.40
C ASN A 32 11.47 -1.26 15.03
N ARG A 33 12.45 -2.02 14.52
CA ARG A 33 12.70 -3.41 14.96
C ARG A 33 13.11 -3.54 16.43
N ASP A 34 13.75 -2.50 16.96
CA ASP A 34 14.35 -2.48 18.30
C ASP A 34 13.45 -1.76 19.33
N VAL A 35 12.24 -1.36 18.93
CA VAL A 35 11.25 -0.76 19.84
C VAL A 35 10.80 -1.83 20.84
N ALA A 36 11.03 -1.57 22.13
CA ALA A 36 10.76 -2.50 23.21
C ALA A 36 9.59 -2.09 24.11
N ASP A 37 9.19 -0.81 24.12
CA ASP A 37 8.03 -0.35 24.88
C ASP A 37 6.75 -0.99 24.29
N PRO A 38 6.03 -1.82 25.06
CA PRO A 38 4.80 -2.45 24.58
C PRO A 38 3.75 -1.46 24.10
N LYS A 39 3.69 -0.26 24.69
CA LYS A 39 2.73 0.77 24.28
C LYS A 39 3.08 1.32 22.90
N GLU A 40 4.33 1.65 22.67
CA GLU A 40 4.82 2.12 21.37
C GLU A 40 4.66 1.03 20.29
N VAL A 41 4.95 -0.23 20.61
CA VAL A 41 4.70 -1.36 19.70
C VAL A 41 3.22 -1.42 19.32
N GLN A 42 2.31 -1.26 20.28
CA GLN A 42 0.87 -1.30 20.00
C GLN A 42 0.43 -0.13 19.11
N GLU A 43 0.94 1.08 19.34
CA GLU A 43 0.67 2.25 18.51
C GLU A 43 1.16 2.04 17.06
N LEU A 44 2.35 1.47 16.89
CA LEU A 44 2.89 1.11 15.57
C LEU A 44 2.07 0.02 14.87
N LEU A 45 1.55 -0.96 15.61
CA LEU A 45 0.68 -1.99 15.06
C LEU A 45 -0.68 -1.42 14.62
N ASN A 46 -1.27 -0.51 15.40
CA ASN A 46 -2.51 0.19 15.05
C ASN A 46 -2.31 1.03 13.78
N LEU A 47 -1.19 1.75 13.68
CA LEU A 47 -0.83 2.49 12.48
C LEU A 47 -0.68 1.55 11.27
N ALA A 48 -0.01 0.40 11.45
CA ALA A 48 0.15 -0.57 10.38
C ALA A 48 -1.17 -1.19 9.92
N GLU A 49 -2.17 -1.30 10.82
CA GLU A 49 -3.52 -1.76 10.48
C GLU A 49 -4.27 -0.72 9.65
N PHE A 50 -4.23 0.56 10.05
CA PHE A 50 -4.76 1.66 9.25
C PHE A 50 -4.10 1.73 7.85
N GLN A 51 -2.77 1.55 7.78
CA GLN A 51 -2.05 1.53 6.51
C GLN A 51 -2.44 0.33 5.64
N LEU A 52 -2.76 -0.82 6.25
CA LEU A 52 -3.25 -1.98 5.50
C LEU A 52 -4.60 -1.67 4.83
N GLU A 53 -5.55 -1.12 5.57
CA GLU A 53 -6.85 -0.70 5.03
C GLU A 53 -6.66 0.31 3.89
N SER A 54 -5.78 1.30 4.07
CA SER A 54 -5.49 2.29 3.02
C SER A 54 -4.93 1.64 1.74
N VAL A 55 -4.01 0.68 1.88
CA VAL A 55 -3.44 -0.06 0.73
C VAL A 55 -4.52 -0.87 0.01
N GLU A 56 -5.43 -1.51 0.74
CA GLU A 56 -6.52 -2.31 0.17
C GLU A 56 -7.56 -1.44 -0.57
N VAL A 57 -7.94 -0.30 0.02
CA VAL A 57 -8.82 0.70 -0.62
C VAL A 57 -8.18 1.26 -1.88
N GLN A 58 -6.90 1.65 -1.81
CA GLN A 58 -6.17 2.16 -2.97
C GLN A 58 -6.02 1.12 -4.07
N ALA A 59 -5.71 -0.13 -3.71
CA ALA A 59 -5.63 -1.22 -4.68
C ALA A 59 -6.96 -1.39 -5.40
N THR A 60 -8.07 -1.47 -4.66
CA THR A 60 -9.42 -1.57 -5.24
C THR A 60 -9.70 -0.42 -6.18
N HIS A 61 -9.56 0.82 -5.70
CA HIS A 61 -9.85 2.02 -6.48
C HIS A 61 -9.01 2.13 -7.75
N LEU A 62 -7.71 1.86 -7.64
CA LEU A 62 -6.81 1.92 -8.79
C LEU A 62 -7.15 0.81 -9.80
N ASN A 63 -7.40 -0.43 -9.38
CA ASN A 63 -7.82 -1.47 -10.33
C ASN A 63 -9.09 -1.06 -11.09
N THR A 64 -10.10 -0.50 -10.40
CA THR A 64 -11.31 0.04 -11.06
C THR A 64 -10.97 1.10 -12.12
N ILE A 65 -10.08 2.03 -11.81
CA ILE A 65 -9.64 3.06 -12.76
C ILE A 65 -8.94 2.44 -13.98
N PHE A 66 -8.02 1.49 -13.76
CA PHE A 66 -7.28 0.84 -14.84
C PHE A 66 -8.16 -0.07 -15.71
N GLU A 67 -9.24 -0.64 -15.15
CA GLU A 67 -10.22 -1.45 -15.88
C GLU A 67 -11.26 -0.60 -16.62
N THR A 68 -11.37 0.70 -16.31
CA THR A 68 -12.35 1.60 -16.93
C THR A 68 -11.99 1.83 -18.41
N PRO A 69 -12.88 1.46 -19.37
CA PRO A 69 -12.65 1.70 -20.79
C PRO A 69 -12.44 3.20 -21.06
N GLY A 70 -11.37 3.55 -21.79
CA GLY A 70 -11.08 4.94 -22.16
C GLY A 70 -10.19 5.71 -21.17
N TYR A 71 -9.86 5.16 -19.99
CA TYR A 71 -8.94 5.82 -19.03
C TYR A 71 -7.57 6.14 -19.65
N HIS A 72 -7.07 5.28 -20.54
CA HIS A 72 -5.82 5.52 -21.27
C HIS A 72 -5.97 6.50 -22.46
N ASN A 73 -7.20 6.75 -22.93
CA ASN A 73 -7.48 7.57 -24.12
C ASN A 73 -7.82 9.04 -23.79
N ASP A 74 -8.30 9.34 -22.58
CA ASP A 74 -8.69 10.71 -22.18
C ASP A 74 -7.51 11.68 -22.01
N LYS A 75 -6.26 11.20 -22.09
CA LYS A 75 -5.07 12.08 -22.11
C LYS A 75 -4.71 12.64 -23.49
N ILE A 76 -5.46 12.32 -24.55
CA ILE A 76 -5.14 12.73 -25.93
C ILE A 76 -6.14 13.77 -26.50
N ARG A 77 -7.15 14.21 -25.72
CA ARG A 77 -8.20 15.13 -26.20
C ARG A 77 -8.34 16.42 -25.38
N GLY A 78 -7.20 16.98 -24.97
CA GLY A 78 -7.13 18.25 -24.26
C GLY A 78 -6.06 19.17 -24.81
N GLU A 79 -6.08 19.43 -26.12
CA GLU A 79 -5.44 20.59 -26.77
C GLU A 79 -6.38 21.12 -27.87
#